data_AF-A0A829BW65-F1
#
_entry.id   AF-A0A829BW65-F1
#
_cell.length_a   1.000
_cell.length_b   1.000
_cell.length_c   1.000
_cell.angle_alpha   90.00
_cell.angle_beta   90.00
_cell.angle_gamma   90.00
#
_symmetry.space_group_name_H-M   'P 1'
#
loop_
_entity.id
_entity.type
_entity.pdbx_description
1 polymer ?
#
loop_
_entity_poly.entity_id
_entity_poly.type
_entity_poly.pdbx_seq_one_letter_code
_entity_poly.pdbx_strand_id
1 'polypeptide(L)' 'METYALVDNVKSLPHSLTPHVTLAYYHINGLPAEQVGKLKKTVAELNETPHDFILDNERLYYQTFTSMKDYRIVFPLIKE' A
#
# COMPACT_ATOMS: atom_id res chain seq x y z
N MET A 1 -8.85 13.16 -22.45
CA MET A 1 -10.00 12.67 -21.66
C MET A 1 -10.21 11.17 -21.93
N GLU A 2 -9.15 10.37 -21.90
CA GLU A 2 -9.22 8.91 -22.20
C GLU A 2 -8.47 8.04 -21.18
N THR A 3 -7.51 8.57 -20.44
CA THR A 3 -6.75 7.81 -19.44
C THR A 3 -7.58 7.45 -18.21
N TYR A 4 -8.56 8.27 -17.81
CA TYR A 4 -9.43 7.97 -16.66
C TYR A 4 -10.40 6.82 -16.94
N ALA A 5 -10.84 6.64 -18.19
CA ALA A 5 -11.73 5.55 -18.57
C ALA A 5 -11.05 4.17 -18.48
N LEU A 6 -9.72 4.10 -18.56
CA LEU A 6 -8.93 2.88 -18.31
C LEU A 6 -8.87 2.52 -16.81
N VAL A 7 -9.20 3.47 -15.92
CA VAL A 7 -9.12 3.33 -14.46
C VAL A 7 -10.50 3.09 -13.84
N ASP A 8 -11.60 3.23 -14.58
CA ASP A 8 -12.97 3.00 -14.07
C ASP A 8 -13.23 1.55 -13.62
N ASN A 9 -12.40 0.58 -14.07
CA ASN A 9 -12.42 -0.80 -13.57
C ASN A 9 -11.50 -1.04 -12.35
N VAL A 10 -10.69 -0.06 -11.96
CA VAL A 10 -9.98 -0.08 -10.68
C VAL A 10 -11.01 0.27 -9.64
N LYS A 11 -11.46 -0.74 -8.87
CA LYS A 11 -12.37 -0.57 -7.72
C LYS A 11 -12.03 0.73 -7.01
N SER A 12 -12.96 1.70 -7.03
CA SER A 12 -12.86 2.86 -6.16
C SER A 12 -12.73 2.33 -4.74
N LEU A 13 -11.59 2.58 -4.10
CA LEU A 13 -11.43 2.27 -2.68
C LEU A 13 -12.53 3.05 -1.96
N PRO A 14 -13.47 2.39 -1.28
CA PRO A 14 -14.54 3.10 -0.61
C PRO A 14 -13.91 3.79 0.59
N HIS A 15 -13.89 5.12 0.51
CA HIS A 15 -13.41 6.07 1.52
C HIS A 15 -11.92 6.42 1.45
N SER A 16 -11.66 7.73 1.48
CA SER A 16 -10.36 8.39 1.48
C SER A 16 -9.48 8.08 2.71
N LEU A 17 -9.87 7.12 3.55
CA LEU A 17 -9.23 6.81 4.84
C LEU A 17 -9.28 5.30 5.17
N THR A 18 -9.35 4.40 4.18
CA THR A 18 -9.21 2.96 4.46
C THR A 18 -7.81 2.68 5.00
N PRO A 19 -7.67 2.14 6.22
CA PRO A 19 -6.38 1.72 6.74
C PRO A 19 -5.80 0.63 5.83
N HIS A 20 -4.57 0.84 5.36
CA HIS A 20 -3.88 -0.12 4.49
C HIS A 20 -2.37 -0.05 4.74
N VAL A 21 -1.68 -1.14 4.43
CA VAL A 21 -0.22 -1.17 4.37
C VAL A 21 0.18 -1.16 2.90
N THR A 22 0.93 -0.14 2.48
CA THR A 22 1.41 -0.08 1.10
C THR A 22 2.51 -1.11 0.89
N LEU A 23 2.25 -2.12 0.06
CA LEU A 23 3.24 -3.12 -0.34
C LEU A 23 4.05 -2.69 -1.57
N ALA A 24 3.42 -1.99 -2.51
CA ALA A 24 4.04 -1.50 -3.73
C ALA A 24 3.24 -0.33 -4.32
N TYR A 25 3.92 0.47 -5.14
CA TYR A 25 3.31 1.52 -5.97
C TYR A 25 3.31 1.09 -7.43
N TYR A 26 2.27 1.48 -8.18
CA TYR A 26 2.25 1.31 -9.62
C TYR A 26 3.33 2.18 -10.27
N HIS A 27 4.04 1.61 -11.24
CA HIS A 27 5.00 2.34 -12.05
C HIS A 27 4.28 3.12 -13.15
N ILE A 28 4.62 4.41 -13.33
CA ILE A 28 3.92 5.32 -14.26
C ILE A 28 3.94 4.84 -15.72
N ASN A 29 5.01 4.16 -16.13
CA ASN A 29 5.15 3.59 -17.48
C ASN A 29 4.55 2.18 -17.60
N GLY A 30 3.77 1.75 -16.61
CA GLY A 30 3.32 0.37 -16.48
C GLY A 30 4.47 -0.59 -16.15
N LEU A 31 4.11 -1.88 -16.07
CA LEU A 31 5.03 -2.99 -15.90
C LEU A 31 4.97 -3.88 -17.14
N PRO A 32 6.08 -4.52 -17.55
CA PRO A 32 6.06 -5.54 -18.59
C PRO A 32 5.04 -6.64 -18.27
N ALA A 33 4.38 -7.20 -19.28
CA ALA A 33 3.31 -8.19 -19.11
C ALA A 33 3.72 -9.38 -18.22
N GLU A 34 4.96 -9.84 -18.35
CA GLU A 34 5.53 -10.91 -17.52
C GLU A 34 5.57 -10.54 -16.02
N GLN A 35 5.96 -9.29 -15.71
CA GLN A 35 6.03 -8.79 -14.34
C GLN A 35 4.63 -8.60 -13.74
N VAL A 36 3.66 -8.17 -14.55
CA VAL A 36 2.24 -8.10 -14.12
C VAL A 36 1.71 -9.48 -13.77
N GLY A 37 2.01 -10.50 -14.59
CA GLY A 37 1.62 -11.89 -14.33
C GLY A 37 2.19 -12.40 -13.00
N LYS A 38 3.49 -12.17 -12.75
CA LYS A 38 4.15 -12.49 -11.47
C LYS A 38 3.49 -11.77 -10.29
N LEU A 39 3.28 -10.46 -10.40
CA LEU A 39 2.66 -9.65 -9.35
C LEU A 39 1.25 -10.15 -9.00
N LYS A 40 0.40 -10.41 -10.00
CA LYS A 40 -0.95 -10.93 -9.79
C LYS A 40 -0.93 -12.27 -9.06
N LYS A 41 -0.03 -13.17 -9.46
CA LYS A 41 0.13 -14.48 -8.81
C LYS A 41 0.56 -14.32 -7.35
N THR A 42 1.58 -13.51 -7.07
CA THR A 42 2.06 -13.28 -5.70
C THR A 42 0.97 -12.65 -4.82
N VAL A 43 0.21 -11.69 -5.33
CA VAL A 43 -0.92 -11.10 -4.58
C VAL A 43 -2.01 -12.15 -4.31
N ALA A 44 -2.31 -13.02 -5.27
CA ALA A 44 -3.27 -14.11 -5.06
C ALA A 44 -2.80 -15.08 -3.96
N GLU A 45 -1.53 -15.51 -4.00
CA GLU A 45 -0.93 -16.40 -2.98
C GLU A 45 -0.96 -15.79 -1.57
N LEU A 46 -0.65 -14.48 -1.46
CA LEU A 46 -0.74 -13.74 -0.20
C LEU A 46 -2.18 -13.61 0.33
N ASN A 47 -3.17 -13.52 -0.56
CA ASN A 47 -4.57 -13.43 -0.16
C ASN A 47 -5.17 -14.80 0.23
N GLU A 48 -4.69 -15.89 -0.36
CA GLU A 48 -5.13 -17.27 -0.05
C GLU A 48 -4.54 -17.78 1.27
N THR A 49 -3.41 -17.21 1.71
CA THR A 49 -2.76 -17.57 2.97
C THR A 49 -3.35 -16.73 4.11
N PRO A 50 -3.98 -17.33 5.13
CA PRO A 50 -4.41 -16.60 6.31
C PRO A 50 -3.20 -15.99 7.00
N HIS A 51 -3.21 -14.68 7.14
CA HIS A 51 -2.18 -13.94 7.85
C HIS A 51 -2.80 -13.24 9.05
N ASP A 52 -2.34 -13.60 10.25
CA ASP A 52 -2.69 -12.89 11.46
C ASP A 52 -1.74 -11.70 11.62
N PHE A 53 -2.22 -10.50 11.31
CA PHE A 53 -1.51 -9.26 11.57
C PHE A 53 -2.04 -8.64 12.85
N ILE A 54 -1.15 -8.47 13.83
CA ILE A 54 -1.44 -7.67 15.02
C ILE A 54 -0.83 -6.29 14.79
N LEU A 55 -1.69 -5.28 14.68
CA LEU A 55 -1.26 -3.89 14.66
C LEU A 55 -0.92 -3.48 16.10
N ASP A 56 0.37 -3.28 16.37
CA ASP A 56 0.84 -2.75 17.63
C ASP A 56 0.55 -1.24 17.71
N ASN A 57 -0.57 -0.91 18.32
CA ASN A 57 -0.98 0.47 18.48
C ASN A 57 -0.11 1.21 19.50
N GLU A 58 0.65 0.54 20.37
CA GLU A 58 1.56 1.19 21.33
C GLU A 58 2.74 1.88 20.62
N ARG A 59 2.99 1.53 19.36
CA ARG A 59 4.09 2.03 18.54
C ARG A 59 3.62 2.99 17.45
N LEU A 60 2.79 3.96 17.84
CA LEU A 60 2.37 5.04 16.96
C LEU A 60 3.35 6.22 17.04
N TYR A 61 3.81 6.69 15.89
CA TYR A 61 4.78 7.78 15.80
C TYR A 61 4.32 8.86 14.82
N TYR A 62 4.61 10.11 15.17
CA TYR A 62 4.68 11.16 14.17
C TYR A 62 6.03 11.05 13.44
N GLN A 63 5.98 10.94 12.11
CA GLN A 63 7.15 10.73 11.28
C GLN A 63 7.23 11.77 10.16
N THR A 64 8.45 12.11 9.77
CA THR A 64 8.76 12.83 8.53
C THR A 64 9.41 11.86 7.54
N PHE A 65 9.36 12.15 6.25
CA PHE A 65 9.98 11.31 5.23
C PHE A 65 10.62 12.13 4.11
N THR A 66 11.68 11.59 3.51
CA THR A 66 12.31 12.14 2.30
C THR A 66 12.05 11.26 1.07
N SER A 67 11.69 10.00 1.30
CA SER A 67 11.31 9.03 0.26
C SER A 67 10.40 7.96 0.89
N MET A 68 9.74 7.14 0.06
CA MET A 68 8.97 5.98 0.55
C MET A 68 9.86 4.86 1.13
N LYS A 69 11.19 5.05 1.15
CA LYS A 69 12.16 4.16 1.79
C LYS A 69 12.72 4.74 3.10
N ASP A 70 12.55 6.05 3.32
CA ASP A 70 13.25 6.78 4.36
C ASP A 70 12.27 7.58 5.23
N TYR A 71 11.86 6.96 6.33
CA TYR A 71 11.01 7.56 7.36
C TYR A 71 11.85 7.85 8.62
N ARG A 72 11.66 9.02 9.22
CA ARG A 72 12.33 9.44 10.45
C ARG A 72 11.29 9.74 11.53
N ILE A 73 11.44 9.09 12.68
CA ILE A 73 10.61 9.34 13.85
C ILE A 73 10.91 10.73 14.39
N VAL A 74 9.86 11.50 14.65
CA VAL A 74 9.96 12.80 15.33
C VAL A 74 9.61 12.63 16.81
N PHE A 75 8.46 12.02 17.13
CA PHE A 75 8.05 11.69 18.50
C PHE A 75 6.94 10.61 18.55
N PRO A 76 6.79 9.86 19.66
CA PRO A 76 5.68 8.92 19.86
C PRO A 76 4.35 9.65 20.07
N LEU A 77 3.27 9.11 19.50
CA LEU A 77 1.92 9.68 19.59
C LEU A 77 1.16 9.23 20.84
N ILE A 78 1.61 8.17 21.50
CA ILE A 78 1.05 7.74 22.78
C ILE A 78 1.89 8.36 23.89
N LYS A 79 1.20 9.01 24.84
CA LYS A 79 1.79 9.49 26.08
C LYS A 79 1.81 8.33 27.08
N GLU A 80 2.95 8.14 27.74
CA GLU A 80 3.08 7.29 28.93
C GLU A 80 2.10 7.71 30.03
#